data_AF-A0A961TGN7-F1
#
_entry.id   AF-A0A961TGN7-F1
#
_cell.length_a   1.000
_cell.length_b   1.000
_cell.length_c   1.000
_cell.angle_alpha   90.00
_cell.angle_beta   90.00
_cell.angle_gamma   90.00
#
_symmetry.space_group_name_H-M   'P 1'
#
loop_
_entity.id
_entity.type
_entity.pdbx_description
1 polymer ?
#
loop_
_entity_poly.entity_id
_entity_poly.type
_entity_poly.pdbx_seq_one_letter_code
_entity_poly.pdbx_strand_id
1 'polypeptide(L)' 'MAPTSDSAFFTATLSDIDPEIFGAIRDELGRQRHEIELIASENIVSRAVLEAQG' A
#
# COMPACT_ATOMS: atom_id res chain seq x y z
N MET A 1 33.53 -7.47 0.38
CA MET A 1 32.37 -7.62 1.27
C MET A 1 31.37 -6.57 0.85
N ALA A 2 30.31 -6.93 0.13
CA ALA A 2 29.31 -5.94 -0.29
C ALA A 2 28.63 -5.37 0.97
N PRO A 3 28.39 -4.05 1.06
CA PRO A 3 27.67 -3.49 2.20
C PRO A 3 26.27 -4.09 2.20
N THR A 4 25.87 -4.71 3.31
CA THR A 4 24.55 -5.31 3.44
C THR A 4 23.50 -4.20 3.48
N SER A 5 22.64 -4.15 2.46
CA SER A 5 21.54 -3.18 2.28
C SER A 5 20.39 -3.38 3.29
N ASP A 6 20.65 -3.96 4.46
CA ASP A 6 19.63 -4.27 5.47
C ASP A 6 18.96 -3.00 6.00
N SER A 7 19.72 -1.92 6.18
CA SER A 7 19.16 -0.66 6.69
C SER A 7 18.13 -0.07 5.73
N ALA A 8 18.40 -0.06 4.43
CA ALA A 8 17.47 0.49 3.45
C ALA A 8 16.21 -0.38 3.34
N PHE A 9 16.36 -1.70 3.45
CA PHE A 9 15.23 -2.63 3.43
C PHE A 9 14.20 -2.35 4.54
N PHE A 10 14.66 -2.01 5.76
CA PHE A 10 13.75 -1.77 6.89
C PHE A 10 13.22 -0.34 7.01
N THR A 11 13.85 0.66 6.38
CA THR A 11 13.49 2.08 6.57
C THR A 11 13.05 2.81 5.32
N ALA A 12 13.37 2.32 4.12
CA ALA A 12 12.94 2.98 2.90
C ALA A 12 11.44 2.77 2.68
N THR A 13 10.81 3.74 2.03
CA THR A 13 9.36 3.69 1.78
C THR A 13 9.04 2.75 0.63
N LEU A 14 7.81 2.25 0.56
CA LEU A 14 7.37 1.43 -0.57
C LEU A 14 7.54 2.17 -1.91
N SER A 15 7.31 3.48 -1.95
CA SER A 15 7.53 4.27 -3.17
C SER A 15 9.00 4.35 -3.60
N ASP A 16 9.95 4.22 -2.66
CA ASP A 16 11.39 4.25 -2.96
C ASP A 16 11.91 2.86 -3.35
N ILE A 17 11.41 1.81 -2.70
CA ILE A 17 11.82 0.41 -2.94
C ILE A 17 11.14 -0.15 -4.20
N ASP A 18 9.83 0.08 -4.34
CA ASP A 18 9.00 -0.48 -5.41
C ASP A 18 7.95 0.55 -5.89
N PRO A 19 8.34 1.51 -6.75
CA PRO A 19 7.44 2.53 -7.26
C PRO A 19 6.32 1.96 -8.14
N GLU A 20 6.51 0.78 -8.74
CA GLU A 20 5.49 0.13 -9.58
C GLU A 20 4.33 -0.38 -8.72
N ILE A 21 4.63 -1.13 -7.64
CA ILE A 21 3.61 -1.57 -6.68
C ILE A 21 2.94 -0.37 -6.01
N PHE A 22 3.71 0.65 -5.62
CA PHE A 22 3.14 1.86 -5.04
C PHE A 22 2.15 2.54 -5.99
N GLY A 23 2.49 2.62 -7.28
CA GLY A 23 1.60 3.13 -8.32
C GLY A 23 0.30 2.33 -8.43
N ALA A 24 0.40 1.00 -8.50
CA ALA A 24 -0.78 0.12 -8.58
C ALA A 24 -1.72 0.29 -7.37
N ILE A 25 -1.18 0.41 -6.15
CA ILE A 25 -1.98 0.65 -4.93
C ILE A 25 -2.72 2.00 -5.02
N ARG A 26 -2.04 3.03 -5.55
CA ARG A 26 -2.61 4.37 -5.70
C ARG A 26 -3.73 4.41 -6.73
N ASP A 27 -3.56 3.70 -7.84
CA ASP A 27 -4.57 3.60 -8.89
C ASP A 27 -5.81 2.84 -8.39
N GLU A 28 -5.63 1.74 -7.66
CA GLU A 28 -6.73 0.98 -7.05
C GLU A 28 -7.47 1.78 -5.97
N LEU A 29 -6.74 2.53 -5.13
CA LEU A 29 -7.35 3.48 -4.20
C LEU A 29 -8.16 4.55 -4.94
N GLY A 30 -7.68 4.99 -6.11
CA GLY A 30 -8.40 5.86 -7.02
C GLY A 30 -9.71 5.23 -7.47
N ARG A 31 -9.66 3.99 -7.99
CA ARG A 31 -10.84 3.23 -8.43
C ARG A 31 -11.90 3.12 -7.33
N GLN A 32 -11.52 2.65 -6.14
CA GLN A 32 -12.43 2.47 -5.00
C GLN A 32 -13.12 3.78 -4.54
N ARG A 33 -12.50 4.94 -4.79
CA ARG A 33 -13.06 6.25 -4.42
C ARG A 33 -14.01 6.84 -5.47
N HIS A 34 -13.88 6.44 -6.73
CA HIS A 34 -14.66 7.00 -7.83
C HIS A 34 -15.75 6.06 -8.36
N GLU A 35 -15.70 4.78 -7.99
CA GLU A 35 -16.73 3.80 -8.32
C GLU A 35 -17.66 3.52 -7.14
N ILE A 36 -18.88 3.07 -7.44
CA ILE A 36 -19.81 2.58 -6.43
C ILE A 36 -19.56 1.09 -6.25
N GLU A 37 -19.12 0.70 -5.05
CA GLU A 37 -18.91 -0.71 -4.70
C GLU A 37 -20.26 -1.36 -4.31
N LEU A 38 -20.65 -2.41 -5.02
CA LEU A 38 -21.93 -3.11 -4.85
C LEU A 38 -21.75 -4.58 -4.44
N ILE A 39 -20.51 -5.03 -4.24
CA ILE A 39 -20.22 -6.38 -3.79
C ILE A 39 -20.51 -6.49 -2.29
N ALA A 40 -21.52 -7.29 -1.92
CA ALA A 40 -22.02 -7.38 -0.56
C ALA A 40 -21.00 -7.91 0.47
N SER A 41 -19.96 -8.62 0.04
CA SER A 41 -18.90 -9.16 0.90
C SER A 41 -17.75 -8.19 1.12
N GLU A 42 -17.67 -7.09 0.37
CA GLU A 42 -16.58 -6.13 0.46
C GLU A 42 -16.94 -4.93 1.35
N ASN A 43 -15.92 -4.31 1.93
CA ASN A 43 -16.10 -3.16 2.81
C ASN A 43 -14.86 -2.26 2.83
N ILE A 44 -15.06 -0.98 3.13
CA ILE A 44 -13.96 -0.01 3.33
C ILE A 44 -13.63 0.06 4.82
N VAL A 45 -12.42 -0.34 5.16
CA VAL A 45 -11.94 -0.34 6.55
C VAL A 45 -11.51 1.06 7.01
N SER A 46 -11.56 1.30 8.31
CA SER A 46 -11.11 2.57 8.90
C SER A 46 -9.58 2.70 8.83
N ARG A 47 -9.09 3.94 8.87
CA ARG A 47 -7.65 4.21 8.94
C ARG A 47 -6.98 3.50 10.13
N ALA A 48 -7.64 3.46 11.28
CA ALA A 48 -7.08 2.81 12.47
C ALA A 48 -6.85 1.30 12.28
N VAL A 49 -7.70 0.62 11.49
CA VAL A 49 -7.51 -0.80 11.15
C VAL A 49 -6.33 -0.98 10.20
N LEU A 50 -6.19 -0.10 9.20
CA LEU A 50 -5.06 -0.13 8.26
C LEU A 50 -3.72 0.12 8.98
N GLU A 51 -3.67 1.11 9.88
CA GLU A 51 -2.46 1.42 10.67
C GLU A 51 -2.05 0.25 11.58
N ALA A 52 -3.02 -0.52 12.09
CA ALA A 52 -2.74 -1.69 12.90
C ALA A 52 -2.24 -2.91 12.09
N GLN A 53 -2.55 -2.98 10.80
CA GLN A 53 -2.13 -4.08 9.93
C GLN A 53 -0.62 -4.06 9.66
N GLY A 54 -0.02 -2.86 9.60
CA GLY A 54 1.40 -2.65 9.27
C GLY A 54 1.61 -2.26 7.81
#